data_AF-A0A969STJ6-F1
#
_entry.id   AF-A0A969STJ6-F1
#
_cell.length_a   1.000
_cell.length_b   1.000
_cell.length_c   1.000
_cell.angle_alpha   90.00
_cell.angle_beta   90.00
_cell.angle_gamma   90.00
#
_symmetry.space_group_name_H-M   'P 1'
#
loop_
_entity.id
_entity.type
_entity.pdbx_description
1 polymer ?
#
loop_
_entity_poly.entity_id
_entity_poly.type
_entity_poly.pdbx_seq_one_letter_code
_entity_poly.pdbx_strand_id
1 'polypeptide(L)'
;MLNTDTIIRPIHYRIIERRGKIWAFKEGETFVNWFNAPDLDMEDLFALFDTSMEKIAAELRRINGAKNGYYIANILDKKYYYCGVEWENVKLKLRELGIGRPDPI
;
A
#
# COMPACT_ATOMS: atom_id res chain seq x y z
N MET A 1 12.14 1.55 20.99
CA MET A 1 11.01 2.41 20.61
C MET A 1 10.69 2.09 19.16
N LEU A 2 9.56 1.44 18.89
CA LEU A 2 9.11 1.25 17.51
C LEU A 2 8.76 2.64 16.97
N ASN A 3 9.40 3.06 15.87
CA ASN A 3 9.02 4.29 15.17
C ASN A 3 7.54 4.18 14.80
N THR A 4 6.69 5.01 15.41
CA THR A 4 5.23 5.04 15.21
C THR A 4 4.81 5.42 13.78
N ASP A 5 5.77 5.75 12.92
CA ASP A 5 5.55 6.04 11.51
C ASP A 5 5.64 4.80 10.61
N THR A 6 6.22 3.70 11.10
CA THR A 6 6.39 2.49 10.30
C THR A 6 5.08 1.72 10.22
N ILE A 7 4.45 1.71 9.05
CA ILE A 7 3.24 0.92 8.78
C ILE A 7 3.64 -0.52 8.47
N ILE A 8 3.29 -1.40 9.41
CA ILE A 8 3.44 -2.84 9.34
C ILE A 8 2.27 -3.43 8.53
N ARG A 9 2.54 -4.07 7.38
CA ARG A 9 1.49 -4.55 6.45
C ARG A 9 1.85 -5.89 5.78
N PRO A 10 0.85 -6.65 5.27
CA PRO A 10 1.12 -7.83 4.44
C PRO A 10 1.82 -7.45 3.13
N ILE A 11 2.59 -8.38 2.55
CA ILE A 11 3.42 -8.13 1.36
C ILE A 11 2.60 -7.69 0.12
N HIS A 12 1.35 -8.14 0.01
CA HIS A 12 0.45 -7.79 -1.10
C HIS A 12 -0.28 -6.45 -0.88
N TYR A 13 -0.05 -5.76 0.23
CA TYR A 13 -0.50 -4.39 0.42
C TYR A 13 0.65 -3.42 0.13
N ARG A 14 0.37 -2.45 -0.74
CA ARG A 14 1.31 -1.42 -1.15
C ARG A 14 0.72 -0.05 -0.87
N ILE A 15 1.54 0.84 -0.30
CA ILE A 15 1.14 2.21 -0.01
C ILE A 15 1.76 3.08 -1.11
N ILE A 16 0.94 3.91 -1.72
CA ILE A 16 1.34 4.80 -2.80
C ILE A 16 0.96 6.22 -2.41
N GLU A 17 1.88 7.16 -2.53
CA GLU A 17 1.63 8.57 -2.35
C GLU A 17 1.59 9.26 -3.70
N ARG A 18 0.52 10.01 -3.96
CA ARG A 18 0.43 10.89 -5.11
C ARG A 18 0.87 12.30 -4.75
N ARG A 19 1.96 12.75 -5.36
CA ARG A 19 2.50 14.11 -5.27
C ARG A 19 2.37 14.81 -6.62
N GLY A 20 1.23 15.45 -6.85
CA GLY A 20 0.92 16.13 -8.11
C GLY A 20 0.76 15.13 -9.26
N LYS A 21 1.79 15.03 -10.12
CA LYS A 21 1.81 14.12 -11.28
C LYS A 21 2.55 12.81 -11.00
N ILE A 22 3.26 12.71 -9.88
CA ILE A 22 4.14 11.58 -9.55
C ILE A 22 3.41 10.64 -8.60
N TRP A 23 3.51 9.34 -8.87
CA TRP A 23 3.11 8.27 -7.97
C TRP A 23 4.38 7.70 -7.32
N ALA A 24 4.52 7.90 -6.01
CA ALA A 24 5.64 7.41 -5.23
C ALA A 24 5.20 6.18 -4.42
N PHE A 25 5.77 5.02 -4.72
CA PHE A 25 5.56 3.82 -3.93
C PHE A 25 6.36 3.94 -2.64
N LYS A 26 5.67 3.89 -1.49
CA LYS A 26 6.31 3.97 -0.18
C LYS A 26 6.73 2.58 0.27
N GLU A 27 8.03 2.41 0.48
CA GLU A 27 8.56 1.28 1.23
C GLU A 27 8.01 1.33 2.67
N GLY A 28 7.73 0.15 3.20
CA GLY A 28 7.26 -0.04 4.58
C GLY A 28 7.65 -1.44 5.01
N GLU A 29 7.74 -1.66 6.31
CA GLU A 29 8.12 -2.97 6.84
C GLU A 29 7.01 -4.00 6.59
N THR A 30 7.39 -5.12 5.97
CA THR A 30 6.47 -6.22 5.67
C THR A 30 6.32 -7.07 6.92
N PHE A 31 5.09 -7.20 7.45
CA PHE A 31 4.83 -7.98 8.67
C PHE A 31 4.78 -9.48 8.43
N VAL A 32 4.13 -9.88 7.33
CA VAL A 32 3.90 -11.29 7.03
C VAL A 32 4.10 -11.54 5.55
N ASN A 33 5.07 -12.41 5.28
CA ASN A 33 5.28 -13.03 4.00
C ASN A 33 4.64 -14.43 4.02
N TRP A 34 3.32 -14.46 3.82
CA TRP A 34 2.55 -15.72 3.78
C TRP A 34 2.95 -16.66 2.64
N PHE A 35 3.72 -16.17 1.66
CA PHE A 35 4.06 -16.91 0.45
C PHE A 35 5.45 -17.57 0.52
N ASN A 36 6.20 -17.42 1.63
CA ASN A 36 7.64 -17.72 1.65
C ASN A 36 8.35 -17.10 0.43
N ALA A 37 7.85 -15.96 -0.05
CA ALA A 37 8.43 -15.30 -1.20
C ALA A 37 9.90 -14.96 -0.84
N PRO A 38 10.86 -15.10 -1.76
CA PRO A 38 12.16 -14.49 -1.55
C PRO A 38 11.99 -13.01 -1.20
N ASP A 39 13.02 -12.37 -0.64
CA ASP A 39 13.08 -10.91 -0.65
C ASP A 39 13.18 -10.46 -2.12
N LEU A 40 12.02 -10.37 -2.75
CA LEU A 40 11.85 -9.96 -4.14
C LEU A 40 11.82 -8.44 -4.16
N ASP A 41 12.45 -7.88 -5.19
CA ASP A 41 12.29 -6.48 -5.47
C ASP A 41 10.83 -6.16 -5.86
N MET A 42 10.54 -4.87 -6.01
CA MET A 42 9.18 -4.41 -6.28
C MET A 42 8.66 -4.92 -7.64
N GLU A 43 9.52 -5.05 -8.64
CA GLU A 43 9.14 -5.47 -10.00
C GLU A 43 8.79 -6.96 -10.04
N ASP A 44 9.66 -7.80 -9.47
CA ASP A 44 9.45 -9.24 -9.38
C ASP A 44 8.20 -9.58 -8.56
N LEU A 45 7.96 -8.86 -7.47
CA LEU A 45 6.74 -9.04 -6.69
C LEU A 45 5.50 -8.65 -7.49
N PHE A 46 5.55 -7.55 -8.24
CA PHE A 46 4.42 -7.13 -9.07
C PHE A 46 4.16 -8.17 -10.16
N ALA A 47 5.21 -8.69 -10.79
CA ALA A 47 5.10 -9.77 -11.76
C ALA A 47 4.47 -11.04 -11.14
N LEU A 48 4.84 -11.41 -9.91
CA LEU A 48 4.26 -12.56 -9.19
C LEU A 48 2.73 -12.45 -9.03
N PHE A 49 2.22 -11.24 -8.82
CA PHE A 49 0.78 -10.96 -8.72
C PHE A 49 0.13 -10.53 -10.05
N ASP A 50 0.78 -10.77 -11.19
CA ASP A 50 0.31 -10.38 -12.53
C ASP A 50 -0.08 -8.88 -12.62
N THR A 51 0.70 -8.04 -11.95
CA THR A 51 0.57 -6.59 -11.95
C THR A 51 1.89 -5.90 -12.33
N SER A 52 1.85 -4.60 -12.53
CA SER A 52 3.04 -3.76 -12.76
C SER A 52 2.81 -2.38 -12.16
N MET A 53 3.87 -1.58 -12.05
CA MET A 53 3.75 -0.19 -11.60
C MET A 53 2.78 0.60 -12.50
N GLU A 54 2.84 0.38 -13.81
CA GLU A 54 1.98 1.04 -14.80
C GLU A 54 0.52 0.62 -14.64
N LYS A 55 0.26 -0.69 -14.47
CA LYS A 55 -1.09 -1.21 -14.23
C LYS A 55 -1.68 -0.60 -12.95
N ILE A 56 -0.91 -0.59 -11.86
CA ILE A 56 -1.34 0.02 -10.58
C ILE A 56 -1.59 1.52 -10.78
N ALA A 57 -0.67 2.26 -11.40
CA ALA A 57 -0.83 3.69 -11.63
C ALA A 57 -2.04 4.02 -12.53
N ALA A 58 -2.35 3.16 -13.50
CA ALA A 58 -3.54 3.30 -14.34
C ALA A 58 -4.83 3.15 -13.53
N GLU A 59 -4.92 2.15 -12.65
CA GLU A 59 -6.08 1.97 -11.77
C GLU A 59 -6.18 3.09 -10.73
N LEU A 60 -5.05 3.51 -10.14
CA LEU A 60 -5.00 4.63 -9.20
C LEU A 60 -5.43 5.96 -9.84
N ARG A 61 -5.19 6.14 -11.15
CA ARG A 61 -5.67 7.32 -11.89
C ARG A 61 -7.18 7.32 -12.09
N ARG A 62 -7.83 6.15 -12.12
CA ARG A 62 -9.29 6.03 -12.30
C ARG A 62 -10.05 6.31 -11.01
N ILE A 63 -9.44 6.04 -9.85
CA ILE A 63 -10.12 6.22 -8.56
C ILE A 63 -9.99 7.66 -8.04
N ASN A 64 -11.07 8.13 -7.41
CA ASN A 64 -11.17 9.42 -6.72
C ASN A 64 -10.65 10.64 -7.50
N GLY A 65 -10.80 10.63 -8.83
CA GLY A 65 -10.33 11.71 -9.70
C GLY A 65 -8.82 11.94 -9.63
N ALA A 66 -8.06 10.92 -9.21
CA ALA A 66 -6.62 11.01 -9.19
C ALA A 66 -6.13 12.13 -8.23
N LYS A 67 -6.80 12.31 -7.08
CA LYS A 67 -6.45 13.34 -6.09
C LYS A 67 -5.07 13.12 -5.47
N ASN A 68 -4.43 14.20 -5.03
CA ASN A 68 -3.20 14.10 -4.24
C ASN A 68 -3.48 13.44 -2.89
N GLY A 69 -2.48 12.73 -2.35
CA GLY A 69 -2.58 12.03 -1.07
C GLY A 69 -2.17 10.56 -1.17
N TYR A 70 -2.52 9.80 -0.15
CA TYR A 70 -2.17 8.41 0.01
C TYR A 70 -3.23 7.45 -0.51
N TYR A 71 -2.75 6.35 -1.03
CA TYR A 71 -3.50 5.27 -1.61
C TYR A 71 -2.95 3.94 -1.10
N ILE A 72 -3.83 2.95 -1.02
CA ILE A 72 -3.49 1.56 -0.73
C ILE A 72 -3.88 0.73 -1.94
N ALA A 73 -2.94 -0.07 -2.45
CA ALA A 73 -3.20 -1.09 -3.45
C ALA A 73 -3.05 -2.47 -2.79
N ASN A 74 -4.12 -3.25 -2.83
CA ASN A 74 -4.08 -4.69 -2.62
C ASN A 74 -3.82 -5.33 -3.99
N ILE A 75 -2.57 -5.76 -4.22
CA ILE A 75 -2.15 -6.32 -5.50
C ILE A 75 -2.63 -7.76 -5.71
N LEU A 76 -2.97 -8.48 -4.63
CA LEU A 76 -3.53 -9.83 -4.70
C LEU A 76 -4.96 -9.79 -5.24
N ASP A 77 -5.83 -8.99 -4.64
CA ASP A 77 -7.24 -8.87 -5.03
C ASP A 77 -7.48 -7.83 -6.14
N LYS A 78 -6.43 -7.13 -6.57
CA LYS A 78 -6.50 -6.00 -7.52
C LYS A 78 -7.51 -4.91 -7.07
N LYS A 79 -7.50 -4.61 -5.76
CA LYS A 79 -8.36 -3.59 -5.13
C LYS A 79 -7.56 -2.36 -4.74
N TYR A 80 -8.13 -1.18 -4.96
CA TYR A 80 -7.44 0.10 -4.76
C TYR A 80 -8.29 1.04 -3.92
N TYR A 81 -7.66 1.70 -2.95
CA TYR A 81 -8.34 2.54 -1.97
C TYR A 81 -7.64 3.89 -1.85
N TYR A 82 -8.42 4.97 -1.84
CA TYR A 82 -7.93 6.28 -1.44
C TYR A 82 -8.03 6.42 0.09
N CYS A 83 -6.95 6.90 0.70
CA CYS A 83 -6.88 7.07 2.15
C CYS A 83 -7.11 8.53 2.56
N GLY A 84 -6.55 9.49 1.84
CA GLY A 84 -6.56 10.90 2.24
C GLY A 84 -5.18 11.52 2.12
N VAL A 85 -5.02 12.77 2.56
CA VAL A 85 -3.74 13.50 2.44
C VAL A 85 -2.80 13.29 3.64
N GLU A 86 -3.33 12.78 4.75
CA GLU A 86 -2.55 12.56 5.98
C GLU A 86 -2.15 11.08 6.12
N TRP A 87 -0.96 10.84 6.71
CA TRP A 87 -0.44 9.50 6.94
C TRP A 87 -1.33 8.67 7.88
N GLU A 88 -1.96 9.31 8.87
CA GLU A 88 -2.87 8.64 9.81
C GLU A 88 -4.07 8.00 9.11
N ASN A 89 -4.55 8.60 8.02
CA ASN A 89 -5.65 8.02 7.24
C ASN A 89 -5.28 6.68 6.60
N VAL A 90 -3.99 6.45 6.32
CA VAL A 90 -3.51 5.17 5.80
C VAL A 90 -3.63 4.09 6.87
N LYS A 91 -3.25 4.41 8.12
CA LYS A 91 -3.41 3.50 9.26
C LYS A 91 -4.89 3.19 9.53
N LEU A 92 -5.75 4.22 9.51
CA LEU A 92 -7.19 4.05 9.65
C LEU A 92 -7.76 3.14 8.55
N LYS A 93 -7.40 3.39 7.29
CA LYS A 93 -7.84 2.55 6.16
C LYS A 93 -7.36 1.11 6.28
N LEU A 94 -6.13 0.88 6.72
CA LEU A 94 -5.63 -0.48 6.96
C LEU A 94 -6.43 -1.18 8.07
N ARG A 95 -6.74 -0.49 9.16
CA ARG A 95 -7.60 -1.03 10.23
C ARG A 95 -9.01 -1.36 9.74
N GLU A 96 -9.61 -0.51 8.92
CA GLU A 96 -10.90 -0.78 8.27
C GLU A 96 -10.85 -2.04 7.38
N LEU A 97 -9.71 -2.29 6.74
CA LEU A 97 -9.45 -3.49 5.95
C LEU A 97 -9.09 -4.73 6.80
N GLY A 98 -9.14 -4.61 8.13
CA GLY A 98 -8.82 -5.70 9.06
C GLY A 98 -7.32 -5.93 9.26
N ILE A 99 -6.47 -4.98 8.85
CA ILE A 99 -5.01 -5.07 8.91
C ILE A 99 -4.49 -4.24 10.08
N GLY A 100 -3.79 -4.92 10.98
CA GLY A 100 -3.28 -4.34 12.22
C GLY A 100 -4.31 -4.42 13.35
N ARG A 101 -3.92 -3.90 14.51
CA ARG A 101 -4.76 -3.76 15.70
C ARG A 101 -4.52 -2.38 16.32
N PRO A 102 -5.42 -1.85 17.15
CA PRO A 102 -5.05 -0.78 18.06
C PRO A 102 -3.87 -1.29 18.90
N ASP A 103 -2.85 -0.45 19.11
CA ASP A 103 -1.83 -0.79 20.09
C ASP A 103 -2.53 -1.00 21.45
N PRO A 104 -2.20 -2.07 22.18
CA PRO A 104 -2.76 -2.27 23.51
C PRO A 104 -2.32 -1.09 24.39
N ILE A 105 -3.30 -0.50 25.08
CA ILE A 105 -3.09 0.51 26.12
C ILE A 105 -2.37 -0.12 27.31
#